data_AF-A0A5C7QDI5-F1
#
_entry.id   AF-A0A5C7QDI5-F1
#
_cell.length_a   1.000
_cell.length_b   1.000
_cell.length_c   1.000
_cell.angle_alpha   90.00
_cell.angle_beta   90.00
_cell.angle_gamma   90.00
#
_symmetry.space_group_name_H-M   'P 1'
#
loop_
_entity.id
_entity.type
_entity.pdbx_description
1 polymer ?
#
loop_
_entity_poly.entity_id
_entity_poly.type
_entity_poly.pdbx_seq_one_letter_code
_entity_poly.pdbx_strand_id
1 'polypeptide(L)'
;MGESMRADIREENERDRRLRERRQADGLVDLRSNVVVHWPCKNDRCRKPVEVTEACAGRLASFNDLLRAKREPTINTANVVYCDTCEGYKRERLQAVLSQRASETTKLIQELKAGANWQRQDEIYKRLEELRHPDLPGLRQAMAEKANGKSTTNKKGRL
;
A
#
# COMPACT_ATOMS: atom_id res chain seq x y z
N MET A 1 45.11 -5.42 -3.71
CA MET A 1 44.00 -5.29 -2.73
C MET A 1 42.62 -5.34 -3.42
N GLY A 2 42.35 -6.32 -4.29
CA GLY A 2 41.07 -6.40 -5.04
C GLY A 2 40.37 -7.75 -4.97
N GLU A 3 41.03 -8.78 -4.40
CA GLU A 3 40.49 -10.14 -4.30
C GLU A 3 39.73 -10.36 -2.98
N SER A 4 40.15 -9.73 -1.89
CA SER A 4 39.47 -9.80 -0.58
C SER A 4 38.03 -9.30 -0.65
N MET A 5 37.83 -8.11 -1.24
CA MET A 5 36.51 -7.48 -1.33
C MET A 5 35.52 -8.27 -2.20
N ARG A 6 36.02 -9.07 -3.16
CA ARG A 6 35.19 -9.92 -4.03
C ARG A 6 34.78 -11.23 -3.34
N ALA A 7 35.58 -11.71 -2.38
CA ALA A 7 35.23 -12.86 -1.55
C ALA A 7 34.15 -12.49 -0.53
N ASP A 8 34.29 -11.32 0.11
CA ASP A 8 33.32 -10.82 1.09
C ASP A 8 31.91 -10.64 0.49
N ILE A 9 31.83 -10.07 -0.73
CA ILE A 9 30.56 -9.89 -1.46
C ILE A 9 29.92 -11.25 -1.82
N ARG A 10 30.71 -12.27 -2.16
CA ARG A 10 30.16 -13.61 -2.48
C ARG A 10 29.60 -14.28 -1.24
N GLU A 11 30.27 -14.15 -0.10
CA GLU A 11 29.84 -14.75 1.15
C GLU A 11 28.57 -14.10 1.71
N GLU A 12 28.47 -12.78 1.59
CA GLU A 12 27.26 -12.03 1.95
C GLU A 12 26.06 -12.45 1.07
N ASN A 13 26.26 -12.55 -0.24
CA ASN A 13 25.22 -13.04 -1.17
C ASN A 13 24.79 -14.49 -0.87
N GLU A 14 25.72 -15.37 -0.48
CA GLU A 14 25.41 -16.76 -0.13
C GLU A 14 24.59 -16.85 1.17
N ARG A 15 24.92 -16.03 2.17
CA ARG A 15 24.12 -15.93 3.40
C ARG A 15 22.72 -15.39 3.11
N ASP A 16 22.62 -14.36 2.27
CA ASP A 16 21.35 -13.74 1.92
C ASP A 16 20.46 -14.70 1.11
N ARG A 17 21.06 -15.52 0.23
CA ARG A 17 20.38 -16.61 -0.47
C ARG A 17 19.84 -17.66 0.50
N ARG A 18 20.66 -18.14 1.43
CA ARG A 18 20.24 -19.14 2.45
C ARG A 18 19.15 -18.61 3.38
N LEU A 19 19.18 -17.32 3.72
CA LEU A 19 18.13 -16.65 4.49
C LEU A 19 16.80 -16.59 3.71
N ARG A 20 16.85 -16.31 2.40
CA ARG A 20 15.66 -16.33 1.53
C ARG A 20 15.14 -17.76 1.34
N GLU A 21 16.01 -18.73 1.13
CA GLU A 21 15.67 -20.15 1.01
C GLU A 21 15.05 -20.69 2.31
N ARG A 22 15.60 -20.35 3.49
CA ARG A 22 14.97 -20.67 4.78
C ARG A 22 13.61 -20.01 4.95
N ARG A 23 13.47 -18.72 4.60
CA ARG A 23 12.17 -18.03 4.64
C ARG A 23 11.15 -18.62 3.65
N GLN A 24 11.60 -19.18 2.52
CA GLN A 24 10.74 -19.88 1.58
C GLN A 24 10.38 -21.29 2.06
N ALA A 25 11.32 -22.02 2.68
CA ALA A 25 11.10 -23.35 3.24
C ALA A 25 10.19 -23.33 4.49
N ASP A 26 10.37 -22.34 5.38
CA ASP A 26 9.48 -22.11 6.53
C ASP A 26 8.15 -21.44 6.12
N GLY A 27 8.04 -20.96 4.88
CA GLY A 27 6.93 -20.15 4.37
C GLY A 27 5.86 -20.90 3.58
N LEU A 28 5.96 -22.22 3.44
CA LEU A 28 4.99 -23.06 2.74
C LEU A 28 4.49 -24.21 3.62
N VAL A 29 4.25 -23.93 4.90
CA VAL A 29 3.21 -24.69 5.60
C VAL A 29 1.90 -24.35 4.90
N ASP A 30 1.26 -25.38 4.36
CA ASP A 30 -0.05 -25.33 3.73
C ASP A 30 -1.10 -24.78 4.71
N LEU A 31 -1.13 -23.45 4.84
CA LEU A 31 -2.02 -22.69 5.73
C LEU A 31 -3.49 -22.78 5.29
N ARG A 32 -3.79 -23.54 4.22
CA ARG A 32 -5.14 -23.75 3.71
C ARG A 32 -5.90 -24.87 4.41
N SER A 33 -5.26 -25.68 5.24
CA SER A 33 -5.82 -27.01 5.56
C SER A 33 -6.39 -27.17 6.97
N ASN A 34 -6.30 -26.18 7.86
CA ASN A 34 -6.97 -26.21 9.16
C ASN A 34 -7.76 -24.92 9.41
N VAL A 35 -9.00 -24.90 8.93
CA VAL A 35 -10.03 -24.00 9.44
C VAL A 35 -10.32 -24.42 10.88
N VAL A 36 -10.07 -23.54 11.84
CA VAL A 36 -10.17 -23.87 13.28
C VAL A 36 -11.39 -23.23 13.92
N VAL A 37 -11.90 -22.14 13.36
CA VAL A 37 -13.02 -21.40 13.93
C VAL A 37 -13.80 -20.65 12.87
N HIS A 38 -15.07 -20.38 13.14
CA HIS A 38 -15.92 -19.52 12.33
C HIS A 38 -16.15 -18.19 13.05
N TRP A 39 -15.88 -17.07 12.39
CA TRP A 39 -16.20 -15.73 12.89
C TRP A 39 -17.30 -15.10 12.05
N PRO A 40 -18.20 -14.30 12.63
CA PRO A 40 -19.24 -13.64 11.85
C PRO A 40 -18.62 -12.55 10.98
N CYS A 41 -19.15 -12.40 9.76
CA CYS A 41 -18.77 -11.34 8.84
C CYS A 41 -18.93 -9.97 9.53
N LYS A 42 -17.89 -9.15 9.39
CA LYS A 42 -17.78 -7.78 9.92
C LYS A 42 -18.87 -6.83 9.45
N ASN A 43 -19.51 -7.12 8.31
CA ASN A 43 -20.66 -6.34 7.89
C ASN A 43 -21.85 -6.66 8.82
N ASP A 44 -22.28 -5.66 9.58
CA ASP A 44 -23.37 -5.76 10.57
C ASP A 44 -24.67 -6.34 10.02
N ARG A 45 -24.93 -6.15 8.72
CA ARG A 45 -26.15 -6.66 8.05
C ARG A 45 -25.99 -8.06 7.46
N CYS A 46 -24.76 -8.56 7.30
CA CYS A 46 -24.49 -9.84 6.65
C CYS A 46 -24.36 -10.97 7.69
N ARG A 47 -23.53 -10.78 8.73
CA ARG A 47 -23.25 -11.71 9.84
C ARG A 47 -22.99 -13.18 9.46
N LYS A 48 -22.85 -13.52 8.17
CA LYS A 48 -22.52 -14.86 7.66
C LYS A 48 -21.24 -15.37 8.33
N PRO A 49 -21.18 -16.66 8.71
CA PRO A 49 -19.96 -17.24 9.25
C PRO A 49 -18.86 -17.23 8.18
N VAL A 50 -17.65 -16.89 8.59
CA VAL A 50 -16.42 -16.85 7.78
C VAL A 50 -15.45 -17.83 8.41
N GLU A 51 -14.91 -18.72 7.58
CA GLU A 51 -13.90 -19.69 7.98
C GLU A 51 -12.57 -18.98 8.28
N VAL A 52 -12.00 -19.25 9.44
CA VAL A 52 -10.77 -18.61 9.92
C VAL A 52 -9.74 -19.67 10.27
N THR A 53 -8.55 -19.47 9.73
CA THR A 53 -7.40 -20.37 9.95
C THR A 53 -6.82 -20.18 11.35
N GLU A 54 -6.15 -21.21 11.86
CA GLU A 54 -5.45 -21.17 13.15
C GLU A 54 -4.50 -19.97 13.27
N ALA A 55 -3.74 -19.70 12.21
CA ALA A 55 -2.79 -18.59 12.17
C ALA A 55 -3.49 -17.23 12.32
N CYS A 56 -4.68 -17.05 11.75
CA CYS A 56 -5.43 -15.81 11.88
C CYS A 56 -6.02 -15.66 13.30
N ALA A 57 -6.55 -16.73 13.86
CA ALA A 57 -7.05 -16.75 15.24
C ALA A 57 -5.92 -16.47 16.26
N GLY A 58 -4.76 -17.12 16.11
CA GLY A 58 -3.60 -16.91 16.96
C GLY A 58 -3.07 -15.48 16.90
N ARG A 59 -2.98 -14.88 15.71
CA ARG A 59 -2.57 -13.47 15.56
C ARG A 59 -3.51 -12.50 16.27
N LEU A 60 -4.82 -12.72 16.19
CA LEU A 60 -5.79 -11.88 16.90
C LEU A 60 -5.63 -12.01 18.42
N ALA A 61 -5.43 -13.23 18.92
CA ALA A 61 -5.20 -13.46 20.35
C ALA A 61 -3.95 -12.73 20.84
N SER A 62 -2.81 -12.91 20.16
CA SER A 62 -1.56 -12.23 20.51
C SER A 62 -1.69 -10.70 20.46
N PHE A 63 -2.41 -10.18 19.47
CA PHE A 63 -2.64 -8.74 19.38
C PHE A 63 -3.52 -8.21 20.51
N ASN A 64 -4.57 -8.95 20.89
CA ASN A 64 -5.42 -8.60 22.03
C ASN A 64 -4.64 -8.65 23.36
N ASP A 65 -3.69 -9.56 23.51
CA ASP A 65 -2.82 -9.59 24.69
C ASP A 65 -1.91 -8.35 24.76
N LEU A 66 -1.39 -7.88 23.62
CA LEU A 66 -0.65 -6.61 23.54
C LEU A 66 -1.53 -5.40 23.92
N LEU A 67 -2.79 -5.37 23.46
CA LEU A 67 -3.74 -4.31 23.83
C LEU A 67 -4.04 -4.33 25.33
N ARG A 68 -4.26 -5.51 25.92
CA ARG A 68 -4.45 -5.66 27.37
C ARG A 68 -3.24 -5.16 28.15
N ALA A 69 -2.02 -5.50 27.71
CA ALA A 69 -0.79 -5.03 28.34
C ALA A 69 -0.69 -3.50 28.34
N LYS A 70 -1.20 -2.85 27.29
CA LYS A 70 -1.29 -1.38 27.17
C LYS A 70 -2.53 -0.77 27.83
N ARG A 71 -3.38 -1.58 28.46
CA ARG A 71 -4.70 -1.17 29.03
C ARG A 71 -5.64 -0.57 27.98
N GLU A 72 -5.52 -1.01 26.73
CA GLU A 72 -6.40 -0.65 25.62
C GLU A 72 -7.52 -1.70 25.45
N PRO A 73 -8.69 -1.29 24.92
CA PRO A 73 -9.79 -2.22 24.67
C PRO A 73 -9.43 -3.26 23.60
N THR A 74 -9.76 -4.52 23.86
CA THR A 74 -9.52 -5.62 22.93
C THR A 74 -10.45 -5.60 21.72
N ILE A 75 -9.98 -6.15 20.61
CA ILE A 75 -10.75 -6.30 19.37
C ILE A 75 -11.68 -7.52 19.48
N ASN A 76 -12.96 -7.31 19.18
CA ASN A 76 -13.97 -8.37 19.07
C ASN A 76 -13.82 -9.10 17.72
N THR A 77 -13.92 -10.43 17.73
CA THR A 77 -13.87 -11.31 16.54
C THR A 77 -14.87 -10.91 15.46
N ALA A 78 -16.03 -10.39 15.85
CA ALA A 78 -17.05 -9.90 14.92
C ALA A 78 -16.64 -8.68 14.09
N ASN A 79 -15.52 -8.02 14.43
CA ASN A 79 -15.06 -6.81 13.76
C ASN A 79 -13.80 -7.04 12.91
N VAL A 80 -13.45 -8.30 12.63
CA VAL A 80 -12.14 -8.65 12.04
C VAL A 80 -12.24 -8.96 10.55
N VAL A 81 -13.06 -9.95 10.16
CA VAL A 81 -13.06 -10.51 8.80
C VAL A 81 -14.36 -10.22 8.04
N TYR A 82 -14.28 -10.06 6.72
CA TYR A 82 -15.46 -10.04 5.84
C TYR A 82 -15.62 -11.41 5.18
N CYS A 83 -16.85 -11.80 4.86
CA CYS A 83 -17.06 -12.89 3.90
C CYS A 83 -16.70 -12.44 2.48
N ASP A 84 -16.41 -13.39 1.60
CA ASP A 84 -15.97 -13.12 0.22
C ASP A 84 -16.87 -12.14 -0.52
N THR A 85 -18.19 -12.25 -0.37
CA THR A 85 -19.15 -11.33 -1.00
C THR A 85 -19.00 -9.89 -0.50
N CYS A 86 -18.89 -9.70 0.83
CA CYS A 86 -18.74 -8.36 1.41
C CYS A 86 -17.34 -7.79 1.19
N GLU A 87 -16.32 -8.66 1.13
CA GLU A 87 -14.97 -8.26 0.75
C GLU A 87 -14.94 -7.77 -0.70
N GLY A 88 -15.54 -8.52 -1.63
CA GLY A 88 -15.69 -8.14 -3.03
C GLY A 88 -16.32 -6.75 -3.18
N TYR A 89 -17.48 -6.52 -2.55
CA TYR A 89 -18.15 -5.22 -2.58
C TYR A 89 -17.28 -4.08 -2.03
N LYS A 90 -16.56 -4.33 -0.91
CA LYS A 90 -15.65 -3.33 -0.33
C LYS A 90 -14.49 -3.04 -1.29
N ARG A 91 -13.92 -4.07 -1.90
CA ARG A 91 -12.80 -3.97 -2.84
C ARG A 91 -13.21 -3.20 -4.09
N GLU A 92 -14.35 -3.55 -4.69
CA GLU A 92 -14.91 -2.85 -5.84
C GLU A 92 -15.19 -1.37 -5.52
N ARG A 93 -15.81 -1.08 -4.37
CA ARG A 93 -16.08 0.29 -3.95
C ARG A 93 -14.79 1.07 -3.70
N LEU A 94 -13.79 0.46 -3.06
CA LEU A 94 -12.49 1.09 -2.84
C LEU A 94 -11.79 1.35 -4.18
N GLN A 95 -11.81 0.37 -5.08
CA GLN A 95 -11.23 0.48 -6.42
C GLN A 95 -11.92 1.58 -7.23
N ALA A 96 -13.25 1.68 -7.18
CA ALA A 96 -14.01 2.75 -7.83
C ALA A 96 -13.63 4.14 -7.31
N VAL A 97 -13.47 4.29 -5.99
CA VAL A 97 -13.00 5.55 -5.38
C VAL A 97 -11.58 5.87 -5.82
N LEU A 98 -10.67 4.88 -5.83
CA LEU A 98 -9.29 5.08 -6.27
C LEU A 98 -9.21 5.42 -7.76
N SER A 99 -9.99 4.76 -8.61
CA SER A 99 -10.04 5.06 -10.05
C SER A 99 -10.62 6.45 -10.31
N GLN A 100 -11.64 6.85 -9.56
CA GLN A 100 -12.22 8.20 -9.66
C GLN A 100 -11.18 9.26 -9.26
N ARG A 101 -10.48 9.06 -8.14
CA ARG A 101 -9.39 9.95 -7.71
C ARG A 101 -8.28 10.02 -8.76
N ALA A 102 -7.83 8.88 -9.28
CA ALA A 102 -6.79 8.85 -10.31
C ALA A 102 -7.22 9.59 -11.60
N SER A 103 -8.47 9.41 -12.02
CA SER A 103 -9.04 10.13 -13.17
C SER A 103 -9.10 11.65 -12.92
N GLU A 104 -9.58 12.07 -11.74
CA GLU A 104 -9.67 13.49 -11.37
C GLU A 104 -8.28 14.14 -11.32
N THR A 105 -7.33 13.49 -10.66
CA THR A 105 -5.92 13.88 -10.65
C THR A 105 -5.35 14.03 -12.06
N THR A 106 -5.61 13.06 -12.94
CA THR A 106 -5.11 13.11 -14.32
C THR A 106 -5.68 14.30 -15.10
N LYS A 107 -6.98 14.58 -14.96
CA LYS A 107 -7.63 15.74 -15.59
C LYS A 107 -7.03 17.06 -15.11
N LEU A 108 -6.85 17.20 -13.80
CA LEU A 108 -6.25 18.38 -13.18
C LEU A 108 -4.81 18.62 -13.67
N ILE A 109 -4.00 17.57 -13.80
CA ILE A 109 -2.63 17.68 -14.34
C ILE A 109 -2.64 18.06 -15.82
N GLN A 110 -3.56 17.50 -16.61
CA GLN A 110 -3.72 17.88 -18.02
C GLN A 110 -4.11 19.35 -18.16
N GLU A 111 -5.02 19.83 -17.31
CA GLU A 111 -5.45 21.24 -17.28
C GLU A 111 -4.29 22.17 -16.92
N LEU A 112 -3.46 21.81 -15.93
CA LEU A 112 -2.22 22.54 -15.64
C LEU A 112 -1.30 22.60 -16.88
N LYS A 113 -1.06 21.45 -17.51
CA LYS A 113 -0.17 21.36 -18.68
C LYS A 113 -0.68 22.15 -19.89
N ALA A 114 -2.00 22.25 -20.06
CA ALA A 114 -2.66 22.99 -21.14
C ALA A 114 -2.51 24.52 -21.01
N GLY A 115 -1.98 25.02 -19.88
CA GLY A 115 -1.74 26.45 -19.69
C GLY A 115 -2.89 27.18 -19.01
N ALA A 116 -3.47 26.58 -17.97
CA ALA A 116 -4.42 27.26 -17.08
C ALA A 116 -3.85 28.60 -16.56
N ASN A 117 -4.70 29.60 -16.38
CA ASN A 117 -4.31 30.89 -15.80
C ASN A 117 -3.90 30.75 -14.32
N TRP A 118 -3.24 31.75 -13.75
CA TRP A 118 -2.66 31.67 -12.40
C TRP A 118 -3.68 31.37 -11.29
N GLN A 119 -4.89 31.94 -11.37
CA GLN A 119 -5.97 31.70 -10.42
C GLN A 119 -6.40 30.22 -10.47
N ARG A 120 -6.61 29.71 -11.67
CA ARG A 120 -7.00 28.33 -11.89
C ARG A 120 -5.90 27.34 -11.52
N GLN A 121 -4.63 27.71 -11.71
CA GLN A 121 -3.51 26.89 -11.25
C GLN A 121 -3.52 26.71 -9.73
N ASP A 122 -3.75 27.77 -8.95
CA ASP A 122 -3.82 27.67 -7.48
C ASP A 122 -4.98 26.78 -7.01
N GLU A 123 -6.16 26.91 -7.64
CA GLU A 123 -7.31 26.03 -7.39
C GLU A 123 -6.97 24.56 -7.66
N ILE A 124 -6.31 24.29 -8.79
CA ILE A 124 -5.92 22.93 -9.15
C ILE A 124 -4.93 22.35 -8.14
N TYR A 125 -3.93 23.13 -7.68
CA TYR A 125 -2.97 22.63 -6.69
C TYR A 125 -3.63 22.33 -5.35
N LYS A 126 -4.54 23.19 -4.87
CA LYS A 126 -5.32 22.91 -3.66
C LYS A 126 -6.10 21.62 -3.80
N ARG A 127 -6.73 21.41 -4.96
CA ARG A 127 -7.50 20.19 -5.22
C ARG A 127 -6.63 18.93 -5.28
N LEU A 128 -5.43 19.01 -5.87
CA LEU A 128 -4.47 17.91 -5.88
C LEU A 128 -3.92 17.60 -4.48
N GLU A 129 -3.80 18.61 -3.61
CA GLU A 129 -3.42 18.44 -2.20
C GLU A 129 -4.52 17.72 -1.41
N GLU A 130 -5.80 18.10 -1.60
CA GLU A 130 -6.95 17.39 -1.02
C GLU A 130 -7.02 15.93 -1.46
N LEU A 131 -6.66 15.64 -2.71
CA LEU A 131 -6.56 14.28 -3.25
C LEU A 131 -5.30 13.52 -2.78
N ARG A 132 -4.42 14.16 -2.01
CA ARG A 132 -3.14 13.64 -1.52
C ARG A 132 -2.22 13.16 -2.64
N HIS A 133 -2.05 13.99 -3.67
CA HIS A 133 -1.12 13.68 -4.76
C HIS A 133 0.30 13.43 -4.21
N PRO A 134 0.96 12.31 -4.57
CA PRO A 134 2.24 11.90 -3.97
C PRO A 134 3.40 12.83 -4.30
N ASP A 135 3.37 13.51 -5.45
CA ASP A 135 4.44 14.40 -5.91
C ASP A 135 3.89 15.79 -6.30
N LEU A 136 3.23 16.46 -5.36
CA LEU A 136 2.79 17.85 -5.55
C LEU A 136 3.99 18.83 -5.69
N PRO A 137 5.09 18.70 -4.91
CA PRO A 137 6.23 19.61 -5.02
C PRO A 137 6.93 19.54 -6.38
N GLY A 138 7.20 18.34 -6.90
CA GLY A 138 7.81 18.15 -8.21
C GLY A 138 6.94 18.72 -9.33
N LEU A 139 5.61 18.55 -9.23
CA LEU A 139 4.67 19.14 -10.18
C LEU A 139 4.72 20.67 -10.20
N ARG A 140 4.75 21.32 -9.03
CA ARG A 140 4.87 22.78 -8.93
C ARG A 140 6.18 23.28 -9.56
N GLN A 141 7.29 22.60 -9.29
CA GLN A 141 8.59 22.94 -9.86
C GLN A 141 8.58 22.82 -11.39
N ALA A 142 8.09 21.71 -11.93
CA ALA A 142 8.02 21.49 -13.38
C ALA A 142 7.16 22.55 -14.10
N MET A 143 6.07 22.99 -13.48
CA MET A 143 5.22 24.04 -14.04
C MET A 143 5.88 25.43 -13.96
N ALA A 144 6.61 25.73 -12.88
CA ALA A 144 7.39 26.96 -12.75
C ALA A 144 8.56 27.02 -13.75
N GLU A 145 9.24 25.90 -13.97
CA GLU A 145 10.29 25.76 -15.00
C GLU A 145 9.74 25.99 -16.40
N LYS A 146 8.56 25.44 -16.71
CA LYS A 146 7.84 25.66 -17.97
C LYS A 146 7.45 27.14 -18.16
N ALA A 147 6.96 27.81 -17.13
CA ALA A 147 6.61 29.23 -17.19
C ALA A 147 7.84 30.13 -17.41
N ASN A 148 8.99 29.75 -16.86
CA ASN A 148 10.26 30.46 -17.02
C ASN A 148 11.04 30.07 -18.29
N GLY A 149 10.46 29.24 -19.18
CA GLY A 149 11.11 28.79 -20.41
C GLY A 149 12.34 27.88 -20.21
N LYS A 150 12.58 27.40 -18.98
CA LYS A 150 13.69 26.48 -18.67
C LYS A 150 13.22 25.05 -18.90
N SER A 151 13.41 24.53 -20.10
CA SER A 151 13.25 23.10 -20.39
C SER A 151 14.31 22.29 -19.64
N THR A 152 13.93 21.60 -18.56
CA THR A 152 14.77 20.56 -17.94
C THR A 152 14.79 19.32 -18.82
N THR A 153 15.65 19.33 -19.84
CA THR A 153 16.13 18.10 -20.47
C THR A 153 16.94 17.33 -19.42
N ASN A 154 16.29 16.39 -18.74
CA ASN A 154 16.99 15.48 -17.85
C ASN A 154 17.80 14.51 -18.73
N LYS A 155 19.13 14.72 -18.79
CA LYS A 155 20.08 13.78 -19.39
C LYS A 155 19.93 12.45 -18.67
N LYS A 156 19.33 11.46 -19.33
CA LYS A 156 19.58 10.05 -19.02
C LYS A 156 21.08 9.83 -19.17
N GLY A 157 21.79 9.83 -18.04
CA GLY A 157 23.14 9.32 -17.91
C GLY A 157 23.09 7.84 -18.22
N ARG A 158 23.48 7.52 -19.45
CA ARG A 158 24.12 6.26 -19.84
C ARG A 158 25.19 5.92 -18.79
N LEU A 159 25.11 4.74 -18.19
CA LEU A 159 26.18 3.76 -17.99
C LEU A 159 25.59 2.49 -17.40
#